data_AF-A0A7X9ATB5-F1
#
_entry.id   AF-A0A7X9ATB5-F1
#
_cell.length_a   1.000
_cell.length_b   1.000
_cell.length_c   1.000
_cell.angle_alpha   90.00
_cell.angle_beta   90.00
_cell.angle_gamma   90.00
#
_symmetry.space_group_name_H-M   'P 1'
#
loop_
_entity.id
_entity.type
_entity.pdbx_description
1 polymer ?
#
loop_
_entity_poly.entity_id
_entity_poly.type
_entity_poly.pdbx_seq_one_letter_code
_entity_poly.pdbx_strand_id
1 'polypeptide(L)'
;MSSDTHEAVVQKLIDLYHMLVCHNGFGEMSVDIRILKRGQKEVIIRCGKQYRFVVDTPGQGAEREEWLTNWKHDEEEEQEE
;
A
#
# COMPACT_ATOMS: atom_id res chain seq x y z
N MET A 1 -21.64 -5.93 -6.02
CA MET A 1 -20.23 -6.38 -5.97
C MET A 1 -19.62 -5.69 -4.78
N SER A 2 -19.34 -6.45 -3.72
CA SER A 2 -18.84 -5.92 -2.45
C SER A 2 -17.46 -5.33 -2.68
N SER A 3 -17.28 -4.06 -2.32
CA SER A 3 -15.97 -3.44 -2.17
C SER A 3 -15.13 -4.25 -1.17
N ASP A 4 -13.84 -4.44 -1.43
CA ASP A 4 -12.93 -5.00 -0.46
C ASP A 4 -12.63 -3.95 0.60
N THR A 5 -12.43 -4.36 1.86
CA THR A 5 -12.11 -3.40 2.93
C THR A 5 -10.61 -3.15 3.01
N HIS A 6 -10.23 -1.97 3.50
CA HIS A 6 -8.82 -1.63 3.71
C HIS A 6 -8.15 -2.64 4.65
N GLU A 7 -8.86 -3.09 5.67
CA GLU A 7 -8.41 -4.08 6.65
C GLU A 7 -8.09 -5.42 5.98
N ALA A 8 -8.88 -5.86 4.99
CA ALA A 8 -8.62 -7.10 4.25
C ALA A 8 -7.31 -7.03 3.46
N VAL A 9 -7.01 -5.86 2.87
CA VAL A 9 -5.74 -5.62 2.17
C VAL A 9 -4.57 -5.65 3.15
N VAL A 10 -4.69 -4.97 4.29
CA VAL A 10 -3.65 -4.93 5.34
C VAL A 10 -3.37 -6.33 5.88
N GLN A 11 -4.42 -7.09 6.20
CA GLN A 11 -4.25 -8.46 6.66
C GLN A 11 -3.53 -9.31 5.62
N LYS A 12 -3.87 -9.17 4.33
CA LYS A 12 -3.18 -9.90 3.26
C LYS A 12 -1.70 -9.53 3.15
N LEU A 13 -1.35 -8.26 3.33
CA LEU A 13 0.05 -7.81 3.35
C LEU A 13 0.83 -8.45 4.50
N ILE A 14 0.25 -8.46 5.69
CA ILE A 14 0.84 -9.08 6.88
C ILE A 14 1.07 -10.58 6.65
N ASP A 15 0.06 -11.29 6.14
CA ASP A 15 0.16 -12.72 5.84
C ASP A 15 1.31 -13.03 4.86
N LEU A 16 1.39 -12.26 3.76
CA LEU A 16 2.41 -12.44 2.73
C LEU A 16 3.80 -12.08 3.23
N TYR A 17 3.91 -11.04 4.04
CA TYR A 17 5.15 -10.65 4.68
C TYR A 17 5.67 -11.76 5.62
N HIS A 18 4.81 -12.29 6.51
CA HIS A 18 5.19 -13.41 7.38
C HIS A 18 5.65 -14.62 6.57
N MET A 19 4.95 -14.94 5.49
CA MET A 19 5.34 -16.04 4.61
C MET A 19 6.74 -15.83 4.02
N LEU A 20 7.06 -14.62 3.56
CA LEU A 20 8.39 -14.30 3.04
C LEU A 20 9.48 -14.35 4.13
N VAL A 21 9.20 -13.86 5.33
CA VAL A 21 10.17 -13.88 6.45
C VAL A 21 10.45 -15.31 6.91
N CYS A 22 9.45 -16.20 6.91
CA CYS A 22 9.64 -17.60 7.28
C CYS A 22 10.21 -18.46 6.14
N HIS A 23 10.37 -17.90 4.94
CA HIS A 23 10.87 -18.63 3.79
C HIS A 23 12.39 -18.73 3.81
N ASN A 24 12.93 -19.95 3.64
CA ASN A 24 14.37 -20.19 3.56
C ASN A 24 14.85 -19.96 2.12
N GLY A 25 14.99 -18.68 1.74
CA GLY A 25 15.49 -18.28 0.43
C GLY A 25 15.19 -16.82 0.12
N PHE A 26 15.45 -16.42 -1.13
CA PHE A 26 15.06 -15.10 -1.61
C PHE A 26 13.53 -15.03 -1.79
N GLY A 27 12.95 -13.91 -1.37
CA GLY A 27 11.52 -13.65 -1.45
C GLY A 27 11.27 -12.20 -1.82
N GLU A 28 10.36 -11.98 -2.76
CA GLU A 28 10.00 -10.65 -3.24
C GLU A 28 8.49 -10.43 -3.08
N MET A 29 8.12 -9.23 -2.62
CA MET A 29 6.77 -8.71 -2.78
C MET A 29 6.80 -7.29 -3.35
N SER A 30 5.83 -6.98 -4.20
CA SER A 30 5.56 -5.61 -4.66
C SER A 30 4.09 -5.26 -4.46
N VAL A 31 3.83 -3.98 -4.18
CA VAL A 31 2.49 -3.43 -3.99
C VAL A 31 2.34 -2.23 -4.91
N ASP A 32 1.37 -2.27 -5.83
CA ASP A 32 0.98 -1.09 -6.60
C ASP A 32 -0.39 -0.60 -6.13
N ILE A 33 -0.53 0.72 -6.05
CA ILE A 33 -1.80 1.37 -5.73
C ILE A 33 -2.16 2.28 -6.91
N ARG A 34 -3.31 2.02 -7.53
CA ARG A 34 -3.83 2.83 -8.63
C ARG A 34 -5.07 3.56 -8.16
N ILE A 35 -5.06 4.88 -8.35
CA ILE A 35 -6.22 5.72 -8.02
C ILE A 35 -7.30 5.46 -9.08
N LEU A 36 -8.48 5.05 -8.65
CA LEU A 36 -9.65 4.88 -9.50
C LEU A 36 -10.59 6.09 -9.38
N LYS A 37 -11.64 6.09 -10.20
CA LYS A 37 -12.69 7.11 -10.12
C LYS A 37 -13.52 6.94 -8.83
N ARG A 38 -14.23 7.99 -8.42
CA ARG A 38 -15.20 7.99 -7.29
C ARG A 38 -14.59 7.65 -5.92
N GLY A 39 -13.34 8.04 -5.69
CA GLY A 39 -12.70 7.82 -4.39
C GLY A 39 -12.36 6.35 -4.10
N GLN A 40 -12.23 5.52 -5.13
CA GLN A 40 -11.76 4.15 -5.00
C GLN A 40 -10.26 4.06 -5.32
N LYS A 41 -9.60 3.04 -4.76
CA LYS A 41 -8.24 2.67 -5.14
C LYS A 41 -8.18 1.19 -5.46
N GLU A 42 -7.44 0.84 -6.50
CA GLU A 42 -7.08 -0.53 -6.83
C GLU A 42 -5.73 -0.83 -6.17
N VAL A 43 -5.67 -1.86 -5.33
CA VAL A 43 -4.41 -2.34 -4.73
C VAL A 43 -4.05 -3.68 -5.34
N ILE A 44 -2.86 -3.77 -5.91
CA ILE A 44 -2.33 -4.98 -6.54
C ILE A 44 -1.11 -5.43 -5.73
N ILE A 45 -1.17 -6.63 -5.16
CA ILE A 45 -0.05 -7.24 -4.43
C ILE A 45 0.50 -8.39 -5.26
N ARG A 46 1.79 -8.37 -5.58
CA ARG A 46 2.51 -9.46 -6.25
C ARG A 46 3.47 -10.11 -5.25
N CYS A 47 3.31 -11.41 -5.04
CA CYS A 47 4.20 -12.22 -4.21
C CYS A 47 4.09 -13.70 -4.66
N GLY A 48 4.72 -14.03 -5.79
CA GLY A 48 4.55 -15.30 -6.53
C GLY A 48 3.18 -15.46 -7.22
N LYS A 49 2.11 -14.98 -6.58
CA LYS A 49 0.75 -14.80 -7.14
C LYS A 49 0.36 -13.32 -7.09
N GLN A 50 -0.52 -12.93 -7.99
CA GLN A 50 -1.12 -11.60 -7.99
C GLN A 50 -2.47 -11.61 -7.25
N TYR A 51 -2.60 -10.70 -6.29
CA TYR A 51 -3.85 -10.41 -5.56
C TYR A 51 -4.29 -8.99 -5.94
N ARG A 52 -5.59 -8.78 -6.10
CA ARG A 52 -6.17 -7.49 -6.51
C ARG A 52 -7.37 -7.17 -5.63
N PHE A 53 -7.39 -5.95 -5.13
CA PHE A 53 -8.44 -5.44 -4.25
C PHE A 53 -8.92 -4.10 -4.77
N VAL A 54 -10.23 -3.83 -4.63
CA VAL A 54 -10.79 -2.49 -4.85
C VAL A 54 -11.31 -1.99 -3.52
N VAL A 55 -10.66 -0.95 -2.99
CA VAL A 55 -10.95 -0.36 -1.69
C VAL A 55 -11.57 1.01 -1.85
N ASP A 56 -12.69 1.24 -1.15
CA ASP A 56 -13.28 2.57 -1.02
C ASP A 56 -12.42 3.42 -0.07
N THR A 57 -12.08 4.64 -0.50
CA THR A 57 -11.38 5.62 0.33
C THR A 57 -12.31 6.80 0.61
N PRO A 58 -12.99 6.83 1.77
CA PRO A 58 -13.77 8.01 2.15
C PRO A 58 -12.80 9.18 2.35
N GLY A 59 -12.99 10.28 1.60
CA GLY A 59 -12.26 11.52 1.81
C GLY A 59 -11.09 11.83 0.87
N GLN A 60 -11.24 11.64 -0.45
CA GLN A 60 -10.36 12.33 -1.42
C GLN A 60 -10.90 13.72 -1.79
N GLY A 61 -11.09 14.57 -0.78
CA GLY A 61 -11.21 16.02 -0.95
C GLY A 61 -10.07 16.70 -0.19
N ALA A 62 -9.23 17.45 -0.91
CA ALA A 62 -8.23 18.47 -0.54
C ALA A 62 -7.26 18.26 0.67
N GLU A 63 -7.63 17.61 1.77
CA GLU A 63 -6.89 17.71 3.05
C GLU A 63 -5.78 16.66 3.25
N ARG A 64 -5.64 15.69 2.34
CA ARG A 64 -4.68 14.58 2.49
C ARG A 64 -3.35 14.80 1.74
N GLU A 65 -3.22 15.85 0.94
CA GLU A 65 -1.96 16.18 0.24
C GLU A 65 -0.90 16.76 1.19
N GLU A 66 -1.29 17.28 2.36
CA GLU A 66 -0.39 17.94 3.31
C GLU A 66 0.63 16.97 3.94
N TRP A 67 0.18 15.79 4.40
CA TRP A 67 1.06 14.77 5.01
C TRP A 67 2.01 14.08 4.03
N LEU A 68 1.66 14.01 2.75
CA LEU A 68 2.53 13.46 1.69
C LEU A 68 3.65 14.45 1.30
N THR A 69 3.43 15.74 1.55
CA THR A 69 4.39 16.80 1.21
C THR A 69 5.46 16.94 2.31
N ASN A 70 5.09 16.72 3.58
CA ASN A 70 6.03 16.80 4.71
C ASN A 70 7.03 15.63 4.80
N TRP A 71 6.73 14.44 4.27
CA TRP A 71 7.67 13.30 4.33
C TRP A 71 8.96 13.53 3.51
N LYS A 72 8.93 14.42 2.52
CA LYS A 72 10.14 14.78 1.73
C LYS A 72 11.12 15.69 2.48
N HIS A 73 10.76 16.21 3.64
CA HIS A 73 11.61 17.15 4.38
C HIS A 73 12.61 16.44 5.32
N ASP A 74 12.31 15.19 5.73
CA ASP A 74 13.19 14.44 6.64
C ASP A 74 14.38 13.78 5.91
N GLU A 75 14.34 13.64 4.58
CA GLU A 75 15.44 13.05 3.79
C GLU A 75 16.59 14.04 3.46
N GLU A 76 16.37 15.35 3.66
CA GLU A 76 17.39 16.38 3.39
C GLU A 76 18.26 16.73 4.61
N GLU A 77 17.81 16.48 5.85
CA GLU A 77 18.60 16.79 7.07
C GLU A 77 19.64 15.70 7.43
N GLU A 78 19.47 14.44 7.02
CA GLU A 78 20.43 13.37 7.32
C GLU A 78 21.72 13.39 6.45
N GLN A 79 21.80 14.28 5.44
CA GLN A 79 22.98 14.38 4.57
C GLN A 79 23.99 15.47 4.99
N GLU A 80 23.73 16.23 6.08
CA GLU A 80 24.62 17.30 6.56
C GLU A 80 25.24 17.08 7.95
N GLU A 81 25.10 15.91 8.60
CA GLU A 81 25.87 15.55 9.83
C GLU A 81 27.04 14.57 9.60
#